data_AF-A0A0P7C7Q9-F1
#
_entry.id   AF-A0A0P7C7Q9-F1
#
_cell.length_a   1.000
_cell.length_b   1.000
_cell.length_c   1.000
_cell.angle_alpha   90.00
_cell.angle_beta   90.00
_cell.angle_gamma   90.00
#
_symmetry.space_group_name_H-M   'P 1'
#
loop_
_entity.id
_entity.type
_entity.pdbx_description
1 polymer ?
#
loop_
_entity_poly.entity_id
_entity_poly.type
_entity_poly.pdbx_seq_one_letter_code
_entity_poly.pdbx_strand_id
1 'polypeptide(L)'
;MKYFTFNINKNARLEFDNDYTGKESIFYNGEEVSSIRSFCGGHHSFKVNEAGEQVNYDVKISMNMFTGIASEIMRNGEVLFSNKPEIKTSSGSWLGIILLASLFIIATFIGYKFGQGNSYYLSLIFFLSGIGLILNQYRNKKKD
;
A
#
# COMPACT_ATOMS: atom_id res chain seq x y z
N MET A 1 -11.45 15.08 -0.90
CA MET A 1 -10.40 15.19 -1.93
C MET A 1 -10.76 14.24 -3.04
N LYS A 2 -10.71 14.70 -4.29
CA LYS A 2 -10.94 13.85 -5.47
C LYS A 2 -9.68 13.05 -5.78
N TYR A 3 -9.81 11.73 -5.85
CA TYR A 3 -8.68 10.84 -6.15
C TYR A 3 -8.51 10.62 -7.64
N PHE A 4 -9.58 10.26 -8.34
CA PHE A 4 -9.54 10.07 -9.79
C PHE A 4 -10.90 10.28 -10.43
N THR A 5 -10.86 10.58 -11.72
CA THR A 5 -12.03 10.60 -12.60
C THR A 5 -11.79 9.57 -13.68
N PHE A 6 -12.75 8.68 -13.88
CA PHE A 6 -12.72 7.68 -14.94
C PHE A 6 -13.88 7.93 -15.90
N ASN A 7 -13.56 8.27 -17.16
CA ASN A 7 -14.56 8.43 -18.20
C ASN A 7 -14.76 7.09 -18.89
N ILE A 8 -15.89 6.43 -18.64
CA ILE A 8 -16.23 5.14 -19.27
C ILE A 8 -16.57 5.36 -20.75
N ASN A 9 -17.34 6.41 -21.05
CA ASN A 9 -17.68 6.84 -22.40
C ASN A 9 -17.94 8.36 -22.41
N LYS A 10 -18.39 8.93 -23.54
CA LYS A 10 -18.68 10.37 -23.66
C LYS A 10 -19.77 10.89 -22.70
N ASN A 11 -20.63 9.99 -22.21
CA ASN A 11 -21.82 10.28 -21.41
C ASN A 11 -21.81 9.61 -20.02
N ALA A 12 -20.74 8.89 -19.65
CA ALA A 12 -20.64 8.12 -18.42
C ALA A 12 -19.31 8.41 -17.74
N ARG A 13 -19.39 9.09 -16.60
CA ARG A 13 -18.27 9.53 -15.79
C ARG A 13 -18.39 8.97 -14.39
N LEU A 14 -17.36 8.26 -13.95
CA LEU A 14 -17.17 7.84 -12.57
C LEU A 14 -16.20 8.79 -11.88
N GLU A 15 -16.56 9.24 -10.69
CA GLU A 15 -15.71 10.06 -9.84
C GLU A 15 -15.53 9.36 -8.50
N PHE A 16 -14.29 9.34 -8.02
CA PHE A 16 -13.97 8.79 -6.71
C PHE A 16 -13.42 9.87 -5.80
N ASP A 17 -14.10 10.06 -4.68
CA ASP A 17 -13.78 11.06 -3.67
C ASP A 17 -13.53 10.37 -2.33
N ASN A 18 -12.54 10.86 -1.60
CA ASN A 18 -12.32 10.48 -0.21
C ASN A 18 -12.16 11.72 0.66
N ASP A 19 -12.86 11.74 1.78
CA ASP A 19 -12.67 12.78 2.77
C ASP A 19 -11.55 12.45 3.77
N TYR A 20 -11.17 13.44 4.57
CA TYR A 20 -10.15 13.26 5.62
C TYR A 20 -10.62 12.31 6.74
N THR A 21 -11.90 11.92 6.76
CA THR A 21 -12.47 10.99 7.73
C THR A 21 -12.41 9.52 7.28
N GLY A 22 -11.91 9.28 6.06
CA GLY A 22 -11.85 7.98 5.42
C GLY A 22 -13.16 7.55 4.77
N LYS A 23 -14.08 8.48 4.47
CA LYS A 23 -15.30 8.19 3.72
C LYS A 23 -14.98 8.24 2.23
N GLU A 24 -15.01 7.07 1.61
CA GLU A 24 -14.89 6.83 0.18
C GLU A 24 -16.28 6.91 -0.46
N SER A 25 -16.49 7.84 -1.40
CA SER A 25 -17.74 8.02 -2.14
C SER A 25 -17.48 7.88 -3.64
N ILE A 26 -18.37 7.17 -4.33
CA ILE A 26 -18.42 7.05 -5.79
C ILE A 26 -19.59 7.85 -6.32
N PHE A 27 -19.30 8.67 -7.32
CA PHE A 27 -20.31 9.41 -8.07
C PHE A 27 -20.37 8.90 -9.51
N TYR A 28 -21.57 8.64 -10.01
CA TYR A 28 -21.84 8.34 -11.42
C TYR A 28 -22.57 9.53 -12.03
N ASN A 29 -21.95 10.19 -13.02
CA ASN A 29 -22.48 11.41 -13.64
C ASN A 29 -22.88 12.52 -12.64
N GLY A 30 -22.18 12.59 -11.50
CA GLY A 30 -22.42 13.56 -10.43
C GLY A 30 -23.38 13.11 -9.33
N GLU A 31 -24.03 11.95 -9.46
CA GLU A 31 -24.90 11.37 -8.43
C GLU A 31 -24.14 10.37 -7.55
N GLU A 32 -24.25 10.48 -6.22
CA GLU A 32 -23.61 9.54 -5.28
C GLU A 32 -24.28 8.17 -5.37
N VAL A 33 -23.57 7.18 -5.91
CA VAL A 33 -24.08 5.81 -6.12
C VAL A 33 -23.58 4.82 -5.07
N SER A 34 -22.49 5.13 -4.37
CA SER A 34 -21.95 4.29 -3.31
C SER A 34 -21.11 5.10 -2.34
N SER A 35 -21.17 4.75 -1.05
CA SER A 35 -20.32 5.34 -0.02
C SER A 35 -19.94 4.29 1.01
N ILE A 36 -18.65 4.17 1.31
CA ILE A 36 -18.09 3.24 2.29
C ILE A 36 -17.02 3.99 3.08
N ARG A 37 -16.79 3.59 4.33
CA ARG A 37 -15.69 4.12 5.12
C ARG A 37 -14.52 3.13 5.09
N SER A 38 -13.39 3.53 4.52
CA SER A 38 -12.16 2.74 4.51
C SER A 38 -10.91 3.62 4.57
N PHE A 39 -9.84 3.07 5.17
CA PHE A 39 -8.53 3.71 5.25
C PHE A 39 -7.52 3.12 4.26
N CYS A 40 -7.75 1.90 3.78
CA CYS A 40 -6.83 1.15 2.90
C CYS A 40 -7.51 0.74 1.59
N GLY A 41 -8.59 1.42 1.20
CA GLY A 41 -9.40 1.10 0.04
C GLY A 41 -10.59 0.19 0.36
N GLY A 42 -11.65 0.31 -0.45
CA GLY A 42 -12.88 -0.45 -0.33
C GLY A 42 -13.28 -1.16 -1.62
N HIS A 43 -14.29 -2.02 -1.51
CA HIS A 43 -15.01 -2.57 -2.65
C HIS A 43 -16.41 -1.97 -2.68
N HIS A 44 -16.70 -1.23 -3.74
CA HIS A 44 -18.00 -0.67 -4.02
C HIS A 44 -18.67 -1.48 -5.12
N SER A 45 -19.90 -1.92 -4.86
CA SER A 45 -20.75 -2.57 -5.85
C SER A 45 -22.05 -1.78 -5.95
N PHE A 46 -22.41 -1.35 -7.15
CA PHE A 46 -23.60 -0.53 -7.39
C PHE A 46 -24.16 -0.78 -8.79
N LYS A 47 -25.45 -0.51 -8.96
CA LYS A 47 -26.17 -0.69 -10.22
C LYS A 47 -26.62 0.65 -10.77
N VAL A 48 -26.42 0.87 -12.06
CA VAL A 48 -26.90 2.07 -12.77
C VAL A 48 -27.74 1.65 -13.97
N ASN A 49 -28.66 2.53 -14.38
CA ASN A 49 -29.44 2.31 -15.59
C ASN A 49 -28.78 3.04 -16.76
N GLU A 50 -28.27 2.30 -17.73
CA GLU A 50 -27.65 2.84 -18.94
C GLU A 50 -28.50 2.44 -20.15
N ALA A 51 -29.04 3.44 -20.87
CA ALA A 51 -29.85 3.22 -22.08
C ALA A 51 -31.04 2.25 -21.90
N GLY A 52 -31.59 2.13 -20.68
CA GLY A 52 -32.71 1.24 -20.36
C GLY A 52 -32.29 -0.14 -19.85
N GLU A 53 -30.99 -0.44 -19.80
CA GLU A 53 -30.47 -1.68 -19.24
C GLU A 53 -29.82 -1.45 -17.86
N GLN A 54 -30.08 -2.35 -16.92
CA GLN A 54 -29.43 -2.33 -15.61
C GLN A 54 -28.01 -2.89 -15.74
N VAL A 55 -27.03 -2.05 -15.47
CA VAL A 55 -25.60 -2.39 -15.51
C VAL A 55 -25.06 -2.44 -14.08
N ASN A 56 -24.34 -3.51 -13.76
CA ASN A 56 -23.64 -3.65 -12.48
C ASN A 56 -22.19 -3.16 -12.61
N TYR A 57 -21.77 -2.31 -11.68
CA TYR A 57 -20.40 -1.86 -11.57
C TYR A 57 -19.78 -2.35 -10.26
N ASP A 58 -18.57 -2.89 -10.38
CA ASP A 58 -17.74 -3.26 -9.25
C ASP A 58 -16.45 -2.46 -9.31
N VAL A 59 -16.26 -1.58 -8.33
CA VAL A 59 -15.07 -0.74 -8.20
C VAL A 59 -14.32 -1.17 -6.97
N LYS A 60 -13.13 -1.71 -7.18
CA LYS A 60 -12.23 -2.15 -6.11
C LYS A 60 -11.04 -1.24 -6.04
N ILE A 61 -10.81 -0.67 -4.87
CA ILE A 61 -9.69 0.22 -4.60
C ILE A 61 -8.93 -0.41 -3.45
N SER A 62 -7.60 -0.48 -3.59
CA SER A 62 -6.74 -0.90 -2.49
C SER A 62 -5.55 0.03 -2.40
N MET A 63 -5.27 0.45 -1.18
CA MET A 63 -4.14 1.31 -0.87
C MET A 63 -3.16 0.52 -0.04
N ASN A 64 -1.93 0.39 -0.55
CA ASN A 64 -0.83 -0.19 0.20
C ASN A 64 0.26 0.87 0.33
N MET A 65 0.67 1.13 1.57
CA MET A 65 1.69 2.13 1.91
C MET A 65 3.02 1.90 1.17
N PHE A 66 3.31 0.65 0.74
CA PHE A 66 4.54 0.30 0.05
C PHE A 66 4.43 0.26 -1.48
N THR A 67 3.28 -0.10 -2.03
CA THR A 67 3.10 -0.31 -3.49
C THR A 67 2.24 0.75 -4.16
N GLY A 68 1.64 1.67 -3.41
CA GLY A 68 0.76 2.70 -3.94
C GLY A 68 -0.71 2.28 -4.01
N ILE A 69 -1.47 2.93 -4.89
CA ILE A 69 -2.91 2.75 -5.06
C ILE A 69 -3.16 1.77 -6.21
N ALA A 70 -3.88 0.70 -5.94
CA ALA A 70 -4.46 -0.17 -6.95
C ALA A 70 -5.94 0.14 -7.13
N SER A 71 -6.41 0.06 -8.37
CA SER A 71 -7.81 0.29 -8.70
C SER A 71 -8.24 -0.63 -9.84
N GLU A 72 -9.36 -1.32 -9.67
CA GLU A 72 -9.97 -2.19 -10.67
C GLU A 72 -11.45 -1.81 -10.81
N ILE A 73 -11.89 -1.60 -12.05
CA ILE A 73 -13.25 -1.22 -12.40
C ILE A 73 -13.80 -2.30 -13.32
N MET A 74 -14.90 -2.91 -12.92
CA MET A 74 -15.61 -3.93 -13.68
C MET A 74 -17.03 -3.47 -14.01
N ARG A 75 -17.51 -3.84 -15.20
CA ARG A 75 -18.86 -3.58 -15.69
C ARG A 75 -19.47 -4.90 -16.16
N ASN A 76 -20.58 -5.31 -15.56
CA ASN A 76 -21.24 -6.61 -15.83
C ASN A 76 -20.26 -7.82 -15.78
N GLY A 77 -19.27 -7.77 -14.91
CA GLY A 77 -18.24 -8.81 -14.78
C GLY A 77 -17.03 -8.67 -15.71
N GLU A 78 -17.06 -7.74 -16.69
CA GLU A 78 -15.93 -7.46 -17.57
C GLU A 78 -15.04 -6.36 -16.98
N VAL A 79 -13.72 -6.55 -17.03
CA VAL A 79 -12.76 -5.56 -16.54
C VAL A 79 -12.64 -4.41 -17.54
N LEU A 80 -13.10 -3.23 -17.16
CA LEU A 80 -12.94 -2.00 -17.95
C LEU A 80 -11.58 -1.36 -17.73
N PHE A 81 -11.09 -1.44 -16.48
CA PHE A 81 -9.84 -0.84 -16.09
C PHE A 81 -9.20 -1.63 -14.97
N SER A 82 -7.90 -1.87 -15.06
CA SER A 82 -7.13 -2.51 -14.00
C SER A 82 -5.78 -1.79 -13.91
N ASN A 83 -5.58 -1.10 -12.80
CA ASN A 83 -4.29 -0.60 -12.39
C ASN A 83 -3.86 -1.40 -11.16
N LYS A 84 -3.00 -2.38 -11.40
CA LYS A 84 -2.37 -3.17 -10.34
C LYS A 84 -0.94 -2.66 -10.22
N PRO A 85 -0.54 -2.09 -9.07
CA PRO A 85 0.85 -1.73 -8.88
C PRO A 85 1.66 -3.02 -8.97
N GLU A 86 2.64 -3.06 -9.87
CA GLU A 86 3.54 -4.19 -9.98
C GLU A 86 4.22 -4.41 -8.63
N ILE A 87 4.01 -5.58 -8.04
CA ILE A 87 4.75 -5.99 -6.86
C ILE A 87 6.15 -6.31 -7.35
N LYS A 88 7.04 -5.30 -7.42
CA LYS A 88 8.48 -5.56 -7.31
C LYS A 88 8.69 -6.07 -5.89
N THR A 89 8.48 -7.36 -5.68
CA THR A 89 9.00 -8.09 -4.53
C THR A 89 10.51 -7.99 -4.63
N SER A 90 11.07 -6.88 -4.16
CA SER A 90 12.45 -6.91 -3.72
C SER A 90 12.43 -7.89 -2.57
N SER A 91 12.83 -9.13 -2.85
CA SER A 91 13.25 -10.16 -1.92
C SER A 91 14.46 -9.66 -1.13
N GLY A 92 14.33 -8.49 -0.52
CA GLY A 92 15.25 -7.94 0.45
C GLY A 92 15.27 -8.96 1.56
N SER A 93 16.34 -9.75 1.55
CA SER A 93 16.44 -11.01 2.25
C SER A 93 16.12 -10.78 3.72
N TRP A 94 14.91 -11.13 4.13
CA TRP A 94 14.45 -10.98 5.51
C TRP A 94 15.38 -11.74 6.47
N LEU A 95 16.07 -12.76 5.93
CA LEU A 95 17.18 -13.46 6.54
C LEU A 95 18.30 -12.53 7.02
N GLY A 96 18.65 -11.47 6.28
CA GLY A 96 19.66 -10.49 6.69
C GLY A 96 19.22 -9.68 7.92
N ILE A 97 17.94 -9.32 7.99
CA ILE A 97 17.36 -8.62 9.15
C ILE A 97 17.30 -9.56 10.36
N ILE A 98 16.87 -10.81 10.15
CA ILE A 98 16.82 -11.85 11.19
C ILE A 98 18.22 -12.15 11.73
N LEU A 99 19.24 -12.21 10.87
CA LEU A 99 20.62 -12.49 11.25
C LEU A 99 21.26 -11.32 12.02
N LEU A 100 20.92 -10.07 11.67
CA LEU A 100 21.33 -8.91 12.47
C LEU A 100 20.64 -8.84 13.84
N ALA A 101 19.35 -9.15 13.88
CA ALA A 101 18.61 -9.21 15.15
C ALA A 101 19.16 -10.31 16.06
N SER A 102 19.50 -11.49 15.52
CA SER A 102 20.08 -12.57 16.30
C SER A 102 21.49 -12.24 16.81
N LEU A 103 22.34 -11.60 16.00
CA LEU A 103 23.66 -11.12 16.43
C LEU A 103 23.55 -10.07 17.54
N PHE A 104 22.55 -9.18 17.47
CA PHE A 104 22.31 -8.18 18.53
C PHE A 104 21.88 -8.84 19.85
N ILE A 105 20.99 -9.83 19.81
CA ILE A 105 20.58 -10.60 20.99
C ILE A 105 21.76 -11.36 21.60
N ILE A 106 22.62 -11.97 20.78
CA ILE A 106 23.81 -12.69 21.26
C ILE A 106 24.80 -11.72 21.93
N ALA A 107 25.07 -10.56 21.30
CA ALA A 107 25.99 -9.55 21.85
C ALA A 107 25.50 -8.97 23.19
N THR A 108 24.20 -8.72 23.33
CA THR A 108 23.61 -8.26 24.61
C THR A 108 23.68 -9.32 25.71
N PHE A 109 23.49 -10.60 25.37
CA PHE A 109 23.59 -11.71 26.33
C PHE A 109 25.03 -11.94 26.81
N ILE A 110 26.02 -11.85 25.90
CA ILE A 110 27.45 -11.96 26.24
C ILE A 110 27.88 -10.76 27.11
N GLY A 111 27.49 -9.53 26.75
CA GLY A 111 27.81 -8.33 27.52
C GLY A 111 27.24 -8.35 28.94
N TYR A 112 26.02 -8.89 29.11
CA TYR A 112 25.39 -9.07 30.42
C TYR A 112 26.13 -10.06 31.32
N LYS A 113 26.67 -11.16 30.74
CA LYS A 113 27.42 -12.18 31.50
C LYS A 113 28.84 -11.73 31.89
N PHE A 114 29.44 -10.78 31.18
CA PHE A 114 30.82 -10.34 31.38
C PHE A 114 30.99 -9.07 32.24
N GLY A 115 29.90 -8.49 32.77
CA GLY A 115 29.97 -7.54 33.88
C GLY A 115 30.81 -6.28 33.65
N GLN A 116 30.84 -5.72 32.42
CA GLN A 116 31.49 -4.43 32.16
C GLN A 116 30.53 -3.44 31.49
N GLY A 117 30.30 -2.31 32.18
CA GLY A 117 29.33 -1.27 31.84
C GLY A 117 29.53 -0.53 30.51
N ASN A 118 30.54 -0.86 29.71
CA ASN A 118 30.82 -0.23 28.40
C ASN A 118 30.53 -1.12 27.17
N SER A 119 30.20 -2.41 27.35
CA SER A 119 30.00 -3.35 26.23
C SER A 119 28.74 -3.05 25.39
N TYR A 120 27.73 -2.40 25.98
CA TYR A 120 26.49 -2.01 25.31
C TYR A 120 26.67 -0.90 24.27
N TYR A 121 27.62 0.01 24.48
CA TYR A 121 27.86 1.11 23.54
C TYR A 121 28.55 0.62 22.26
N LEU A 122 29.49 -0.32 22.39
CA LEU A 122 30.14 -0.94 21.24
C LEU A 122 29.12 -1.74 20.41
N SER A 123 28.26 -2.54 21.05
CA SER A 123 27.22 -3.28 20.32
C SER A 123 26.19 -2.35 19.66
N LEU A 124 25.83 -1.24 20.29
CA LEU A 124 24.96 -0.22 19.71
C LEU A 124 25.60 0.45 18.48
N ILE A 125 26.90 0.78 18.53
CA ILE A 125 27.62 1.37 17.39
C ILE A 125 27.68 0.40 16.20
N PHE A 126 27.95 -0.89 16.44
CA PHE A 126 27.93 -1.91 15.38
C PHE A 126 26.53 -2.12 14.81
N PHE A 127 25.49 -2.05 15.64
CA PHE A 127 24.11 -2.17 15.17
C PHE A 127 23.70 -0.99 14.30
N LEU A 128 24.03 0.24 14.70
CA LEU A 128 23.76 1.46 13.93
C LEU A 128 24.53 1.48 12.60
N SER A 129 25.79 0.99 12.57
CA SER A 129 26.56 0.91 11.33
C SER A 129 26.00 -0.14 10.36
N GLY A 130 25.53 -1.28 10.87
CA GLY A 130 24.85 -2.31 10.08
C GLY A 130 23.54 -1.80 9.45
N ILE A 131 22.73 -1.06 10.21
CA ILE A 131 21.52 -0.40 9.69
C ILE A 131 21.87 0.57 8.57
N GLY A 132 22.92 1.39 8.75
CA GLY A 132 23.38 2.34 7.75
C GLY A 132 23.75 1.68 6.41
N LEU A 133 24.41 0.52 6.44
CA LEU A 133 24.76 -0.24 5.23
C LEU A 133 23.52 -0.81 4.53
N ILE A 134 22.56 -1.36 5.28
CA ILE A 134 21.31 -1.88 4.70
C ILE A 134 20.49 -0.77 4.07
N LEU A 135 20.34 0.37 4.75
CA LEU A 135 19.63 1.52 4.22
C LEU A 135 20.30 2.07 2.96
N ASN A 136 21.64 2.08 2.90
CA ASN A 136 22.37 2.51 1.71
C ASN A 136 22.17 1.55 0.52
N GLN A 137 22.17 0.23 0.76
CA GLN A 137 21.85 -0.75 -0.28
C GLN A 137 20.40 -0.60 -0.79
N TYR A 138 19.43 -0.39 0.10
CA TYR A 138 18.05 -0.12 -0.26
C TYR A 138 17.87 1.18 -1.05
N ARG A 139 18.64 2.24 -0.70
CA ARG A 139 18.61 3.52 -1.41
C ARG A 139 19.16 3.40 -2.83
N ASN A 140 20.25 2.67 -3.03
CA ASN A 140 20.87 2.52 -4.35
C ASN A 140 20.01 1.66 -5.29
N LYS A 141 19.30 0.65 -4.78
CA LYS A 141 18.40 -0.20 -5.57
C LYS A 141 17.14 0.52 -6.09
N LYS A 142 16.87 1.75 -5.62
CA LYS A 142 15.72 2.57 -6.01
C LYS A 142 16.07 3.58 -7.12
N LYS A 143 17.34 3.63 -7.54
CA LYS A 143 17.85 4.55 -8.58
C LYS A 143 18.00 3.90 -9.97
N ASP A 144 17.78 2.60 -10.08
CA ASP A 144 17.73 1.82 -11.33
C ASP A 144 16.27 1.41 -11.64
#